data_AF-A0A7J4LE05-F1
#
_entry.id   AF-A0A7J4LE05-F1
#
_cell.length_a   1.000
_cell.length_b   1.000
_cell.length_c   1.000
_cell.angle_alpha   90.00
_cell.angle_beta   90.00
_cell.angle_gamma   90.00
#
_symmetry.space_group_name_H-M   'P 1'
#
loop_
_entity.id
_entity.type
_entity.pdbx_description
1 polymer ?
#
loop_
_entity_poly.entity_id
_entity_poly.type
_entity_poly.pdbx_seq_one_letter_code
_entity_poly.pdbx_strand_id
1 'polypeptide(L)'
;MDADIKKEIVYVLTKALSLIKREDFVSLKELSNHVIDNAAIYQDKDSIQVAVIIYSLAKILEREKSSGKQISASLNIEIEKAVSRLIDNDEEKYRKEITHVFRQIHENDEKLYMYIQNIIEKANIAKGTKVYEHGISAGRVSEILGISQWDLMSFIGKTRIADEEGLTPDISKRLSFAKKLFKVT
;
A
#
# COMPACT_ATOMS: atom_id res chain seq x y z
N MET A 1 16.91 7.09 9.50
CA MET A 1 16.04 7.80 8.53
C MET A 1 16.67 9.16 8.29
N ASP A 2 16.61 9.69 7.08
CA ASP A 2 17.07 11.05 6.83
C ASP A 2 16.19 12.07 7.59
N ALA A 3 16.78 13.18 8.05
CA ALA A 3 16.07 14.17 8.86
C ALA A 3 14.92 14.85 8.09
N ASP A 4 15.10 15.10 6.80
CA ASP A 4 14.08 15.72 5.95
C ASP A 4 12.94 14.74 5.69
N ILE A 5 13.27 13.46 5.42
CA ILE A 5 12.28 12.38 5.27
C ILE A 5 11.46 12.23 6.56
N LYS A 6 12.13 12.21 7.71
CA LYS A 6 11.46 12.12 9.01
C LYS A 6 10.47 13.26 9.20
N LYS A 7 10.89 14.50 8.92
CA LYS A 7 10.04 15.69 9.06
C LYS A 7 8.84 15.63 8.14
N GLU A 8 9.04 15.20 6.89
CA GLU A 8 7.98 15.02 5.91
C GLU A 8 6.97 13.96 6.38
N ILE A 9 7.44 12.79 6.81
CA ILE A 9 6.57 11.72 7.33
C ILE A 9 5.75 12.18 8.52
N VAL A 10 6.37 12.87 9.50
CA VAL A 10 5.66 13.42 10.65
C VAL A 10 4.58 14.40 10.21
N TYR A 11 4.90 15.33 9.29
CA TYR A 11 3.94 16.28 8.76
C TYR A 11 2.77 15.58 8.07
N VAL A 12 3.07 14.64 7.18
CA VAL A 12 2.11 13.89 6.38
C VAL A 12 1.18 13.05 7.26
N LEU A 13 1.72 12.27 8.21
CA LEU A 13 0.91 11.47 9.13
C LEU A 13 0.05 12.37 10.05
N THR A 14 0.61 13.47 10.56
CA THR A 14 -0.15 14.43 11.38
C THR A 14 -1.31 15.05 10.60
N LYS A 15 -1.06 15.41 9.33
CA LYS A 15 -2.10 15.91 8.43
C LYS A 15 -3.15 14.84 8.17
N ALA A 16 -2.77 13.60 7.91
CA ALA A 16 -3.70 12.48 7.74
C ALA A 16 -4.61 12.30 8.96
N LEU A 17 -4.05 12.29 10.18
CA LEU A 17 -4.82 12.22 11.44
C LEU A 17 -5.89 13.32 11.52
N SER A 18 -5.56 14.55 11.10
CA SER A 18 -6.51 15.67 11.09
C SER A 18 -7.62 15.49 10.06
N LEU A 19 -7.34 14.88 8.91
CA LEU A 19 -8.30 14.62 7.85
C LEU A 19 -9.24 13.45 8.20
N ILE A 20 -8.73 12.41 8.87
CA ILE A 20 -9.55 11.31 9.41
C ILE A 20 -10.59 11.87 10.38
N LYS A 21 -10.18 12.74 11.32
CA LYS A 21 -11.08 13.39 12.29
C LYS A 21 -12.18 14.24 11.63
N ARG A 22 -11.96 14.69 10.39
CA ARG A 22 -12.92 15.48 9.60
C ARG A 22 -13.71 14.64 8.59
N GLU A 23 -13.49 13.34 8.56
CA GLU A 23 -14.04 12.41 7.57
C GLU A 23 -13.75 12.81 6.10
N ASP A 24 -12.64 13.53 5.87
CA ASP A 24 -12.28 14.08 4.56
C ASP A 24 -11.41 13.10 3.75
N PHE A 25 -12.06 12.06 3.24
CA PHE A 25 -11.40 11.02 2.44
C PHE A 25 -10.87 11.53 1.08
N VAL A 26 -11.43 12.62 0.55
CA VAL A 26 -10.99 13.23 -0.71
C VAL A 26 -9.61 13.85 -0.52
N SER A 27 -9.46 14.71 0.50
CA SER A 27 -8.18 15.32 0.83
C SER A 27 -7.14 14.28 1.29
N LEU A 28 -7.57 13.19 1.94
CA LEU A 28 -6.68 12.07 2.30
C LEU A 28 -6.12 11.39 1.05
N LYS A 29 -6.95 11.18 0.03
CA LYS A 29 -6.52 10.61 -1.25
C LYS A 29 -5.56 11.56 -1.97
N GLU A 30 -5.83 12.86 -1.98
CA GLU A 30 -4.92 13.87 -2.53
C GLU A 30 -3.58 13.90 -1.80
N LEU A 31 -3.60 13.86 -0.46
CA LEU A 31 -2.40 13.76 0.37
C LEU A 31 -1.59 12.51 0.01
N SER A 32 -2.24 11.35 -0.12
CA SER A 32 -1.53 10.14 -0.54
C SER A 32 -0.88 10.29 -1.92
N ASN A 33 -1.56 10.90 -2.90
CA ASN A 33 -0.99 11.14 -4.23
C ASN A 33 0.25 12.03 -4.15
N HIS A 34 0.21 13.11 -3.37
CA HIS A 34 1.36 13.97 -3.18
C HIS A 34 2.54 13.24 -2.52
N VAL A 35 2.26 12.36 -1.56
CA VAL A 35 3.31 11.53 -0.92
C VAL A 35 3.88 10.52 -1.92
N ILE A 36 3.05 9.94 -2.79
CA ILE A 36 3.52 9.04 -3.86
C ILE A 36 4.47 9.78 -4.80
N ASP A 37 4.12 11.00 -5.23
CA ASP A 37 4.95 11.78 -6.14
C ASP A 37 6.33 12.06 -5.51
N ASN A 38 6.37 12.41 -4.22
CA ASN A 38 7.63 12.61 -3.48
C ASN A 38 8.38 11.28 -3.28
N ALA A 39 7.70 10.24 -2.81
CA ALA A 39 8.28 8.93 -2.55
C ALA A 39 8.81 8.26 -3.82
N ALA A 40 8.23 8.56 -4.99
CA ALA A 40 8.71 8.12 -6.29
C ALA A 40 10.10 8.67 -6.60
N ILE A 41 10.31 9.95 -6.32
CA ILE A 41 11.58 10.65 -6.57
C ILE A 41 12.67 10.07 -5.67
N TYR A 42 12.39 9.90 -4.38
CA TYR A 42 13.40 9.51 -3.38
C TYR A 42 13.51 7.99 -3.17
N GLN A 43 12.51 7.20 -3.57
CA GLN A 43 12.42 5.74 -3.36
C GLN A 43 12.67 5.31 -1.90
N ASP A 44 12.41 6.20 -0.95
CA ASP A 44 12.59 5.87 0.44
C ASP A 44 11.43 4.99 0.92
N LYS A 45 11.81 3.89 1.56
CA LYS A 45 10.89 2.85 1.97
C LYS A 45 9.80 3.38 2.92
N ASP A 46 10.18 4.24 3.86
CA ASP A 46 9.27 4.74 4.89
C ASP A 46 8.19 5.67 4.28
N SER A 47 8.52 6.52 3.31
CA SER A 47 7.51 7.35 2.62
C SER A 47 6.60 6.54 1.71
N ILE A 48 7.10 5.50 1.04
CA ILE A 48 6.24 4.59 0.26
C ILE A 48 5.24 3.89 1.19
N GLN A 49 5.69 3.42 2.36
CA GLN A 49 4.80 2.83 3.35
C GLN A 49 3.70 3.83 3.78
N VAL A 50 4.09 5.07 4.08
CA VAL A 50 3.18 6.13 4.49
C VAL A 50 2.16 6.45 3.39
N ALA A 51 2.59 6.53 2.12
CA ALA A 51 1.69 6.71 0.98
C ALA A 51 0.62 5.60 0.92
N VAL A 52 1.03 4.34 1.10
CA VAL A 52 0.11 3.18 1.08
C VAL A 52 -0.87 3.24 2.23
N ILE A 53 -0.39 3.56 3.44
CA ILE A 53 -1.25 3.69 4.63
C ILE A 53 -2.30 4.79 4.39
N ILE A 54 -1.89 5.97 3.94
CA ILE A 54 -2.81 7.10 3.73
C ILE A 54 -3.82 6.79 2.62
N TYR A 55 -3.39 6.17 1.53
CA TYR A 55 -4.30 5.75 0.47
C TYR A 55 -5.32 4.71 0.98
N SER A 56 -4.85 3.72 1.74
CA SER A 56 -5.69 2.68 2.32
C SER A 56 -6.69 3.26 3.32
N LEU A 57 -6.26 4.22 4.15
CA LEU A 57 -7.14 4.96 5.06
C LEU A 57 -8.21 5.75 4.31
N ALA A 58 -7.85 6.41 3.21
CA ALA A 58 -8.83 7.10 2.37
C ALA A 58 -9.93 6.14 1.89
N LYS A 59 -9.54 4.93 1.47
CA LYS A 59 -10.45 3.88 1.01
C LYS A 59 -11.28 3.24 2.10
N ILE A 60 -10.70 3.04 3.28
CA ILE A 60 -11.44 2.61 4.47
C ILE A 60 -12.48 3.66 4.82
N LEU A 61 -12.08 4.93 5.00
CA LEU A 61 -12.95 6.04 5.38
C LEU A 61 -14.10 6.27 4.38
N GLU A 62 -13.82 6.15 3.08
CA GLU A 62 -14.84 6.19 2.01
C GLU A 62 -15.92 5.11 2.21
N ARG A 63 -15.54 3.89 2.62
CA ARG A 63 -16.47 2.78 2.88
C ARG A 63 -17.19 2.91 4.23
N GLU A 64 -16.54 3.46 5.25
CA GLU A 64 -17.14 3.69 6.56
C GLU A 64 -18.32 4.63 6.50
N LYS A 65 -18.19 5.70 5.71
CA LYS A 65 -19.28 6.63 5.43
C LYS A 65 -20.54 5.92 4.91
N SER A 66 -20.37 4.81 4.20
CA SER A 66 -21.47 4.03 3.62
C SER A 66 -21.97 2.90 4.54
N SER A 67 -21.13 2.41 5.47
CA SER A 67 -21.39 1.19 6.26
C SER A 67 -21.61 1.43 7.75
N GLY A 68 -21.29 2.62 8.27
CA GLY A 68 -21.42 2.99 9.68
C GLY A 68 -20.40 2.34 10.62
N LYS A 69 -19.44 1.57 10.11
CA LYS A 69 -18.32 1.01 10.91
C LYS A 69 -17.25 2.09 11.12
N GLN A 70 -16.59 2.10 12.28
CA GLN A 70 -15.50 3.04 12.63
C GLN A 70 -14.17 2.32 12.86
N ILE A 71 -13.70 1.60 11.85
CA ILE A 71 -12.37 0.98 11.80
C ILE A 71 -11.27 2.06 11.82
N SER A 72 -11.48 3.19 11.14
CA SER A 72 -10.55 4.31 11.03
C SER A 72 -10.17 4.89 12.40
N ALA A 73 -11.06 4.84 13.39
CA ALA A 73 -10.78 5.29 14.75
C ALA A 73 -9.69 4.46 15.43
N SER A 74 -9.70 3.13 15.26
CA SER A 74 -8.67 2.24 15.81
C SER A 74 -7.32 2.47 15.12
N LEU A 75 -7.31 2.62 13.81
CA LEU A 75 -6.11 2.93 13.03
C LEU A 75 -5.53 4.31 13.39
N ASN A 76 -6.38 5.29 13.69
CA ASN A 76 -5.98 6.64 14.10
C ASN A 76 -5.09 6.61 15.35
N ILE A 77 -5.42 5.76 16.33
CA ILE A 77 -4.65 5.59 17.58
C ILE A 77 -3.26 5.02 17.27
N GLU A 78 -3.17 4.01 16.41
CA GLU A 78 -1.89 3.39 16.05
C GLU A 78 -1.01 4.36 15.23
N ILE A 79 -1.61 5.18 14.38
CA ILE A 79 -0.87 6.24 13.64
C ILE A 79 -0.39 7.33 14.59
N GLU A 80 -1.19 7.74 15.59
CA GLU A 80 -0.76 8.68 16.62
C GLU A 80 0.46 8.14 17.41
N LYS A 81 0.46 6.85 17.75
CA LYS A 81 1.63 6.20 18.36
C LYS A 81 2.84 6.22 17.42
N ALA A 82 2.67 5.86 16.15
CA ALA A 82 3.75 5.88 15.17
C ALA A 82 4.39 7.27 15.06
N VAL A 83 3.57 8.32 14.98
CA VAL A 83 4.04 9.72 14.97
C VAL A 83 4.83 10.05 16.24
N SER A 84 4.33 9.69 17.42
CA SER A 84 5.04 9.93 18.69
C SER A 84 6.40 9.22 18.72
N ARG A 85 6.47 7.95 18.33
CA ARG A 85 7.73 7.19 18.25
C ARG A 85 8.73 7.86 17.32
N LEU A 86 8.24 8.34 16.18
CA LEU A 86 9.09 9.00 15.21
C LEU A 86 9.61 10.33 15.75
N ILE A 87 8.78 11.14 16.41
CA ILE A 87 9.19 12.38 17.09
C ILE A 87 10.28 12.10 18.14
N ASP A 88 10.11 11.05 18.95
CA ASP A 88 11.04 10.61 19.99
C ASP A 88 12.37 10.03 19.46
N ASN A 89 12.57 10.02 18.13
CA ASN A 89 13.72 9.41 17.44
C ASN A 89 13.79 7.87 17.59
N ASP A 90 12.69 7.22 17.97
CA ASP A 90 12.62 5.77 18.08
C ASP A 90 12.15 5.15 16.76
N GLU A 91 13.05 5.17 15.76
CA GLU A 91 12.74 4.67 14.41
C GLU A 91 12.40 3.18 14.38
N GLU A 92 12.99 2.39 15.27
CA GLU A 92 12.72 0.95 15.35
C GLU A 92 11.29 0.70 15.82
N LYS A 93 10.85 1.39 16.89
CA LYS A 93 9.46 1.30 17.33
C LYS A 93 8.51 1.90 16.31
N TYR A 94 8.85 3.03 15.68
CA TYR A 94 8.05 3.57 14.57
C TYR A 94 7.79 2.51 13.49
N ARG A 95 8.82 1.82 13.01
CA ARG A 95 8.67 0.77 12.00
C ARG A 95 7.77 -0.38 12.48
N LYS A 96 7.88 -0.76 13.75
CA LYS A 96 6.99 -1.76 14.38
C LYS A 96 5.53 -1.31 14.40
N GLU A 97 5.26 -0.05 14.75
CA GLU A 97 3.91 0.52 14.72
C GLU A 97 3.35 0.56 13.29
N ILE A 98 4.16 0.94 12.30
CA ILE A 98 3.77 0.94 10.89
C ILE A 98 3.41 -0.47 10.40
N THR A 99 4.22 -1.48 10.75
CA THR A 99 3.90 -2.89 10.47
C THR A 99 2.57 -3.30 11.12
N HIS A 100 2.30 -2.84 12.34
CA HIS A 100 1.05 -3.12 13.03
C HIS A 100 -0.15 -2.49 12.30
N VAL A 101 -0.02 -1.24 11.84
CA VAL A 101 -1.04 -0.55 11.04
C VAL A 101 -1.34 -1.31 9.75
N PHE A 102 -0.31 -1.80 9.03
CA PHE A 102 -0.52 -2.62 7.83
C PHE A 102 -1.32 -3.89 8.10
N ARG A 103 -1.04 -4.57 9.21
CA ARG A 103 -1.78 -5.78 9.58
C ARG A 103 -3.25 -5.47 9.87
N GLN A 104 -3.53 -4.40 10.59
CA GLN A 104 -4.92 -3.98 10.86
C GLN A 104 -5.65 -3.55 9.58
N ILE A 105 -4.98 -2.82 8.68
CA ILE A 105 -5.56 -2.46 7.38
C ILE A 105 -5.90 -3.74 6.60
N HIS A 106 -4.98 -4.71 6.53
CA HIS A 106 -5.22 -5.97 5.83
C HIS A 106 -6.42 -6.75 6.38
N GLU A 107 -6.54 -6.87 7.71
CA GLU A 107 -7.68 -7.54 8.35
C GLU A 107 -9.03 -6.91 8.00
N ASN A 108 -9.03 -5.64 7.58
CA ASN A 108 -10.22 -4.87 7.25
C ASN A 108 -10.36 -4.56 5.75
N ASP A 109 -9.34 -4.87 4.94
CA ASP A 109 -9.28 -4.52 3.53
C ASP A 109 -8.49 -5.54 2.69
N GLU A 110 -9.23 -6.40 2.00
CA GLU A 110 -8.66 -7.38 1.08
C GLU A 110 -7.99 -6.75 -0.15
N LYS A 111 -8.18 -5.45 -0.41
CA LYS A 111 -7.60 -4.76 -1.59
C LYS A 111 -6.28 -4.05 -1.31
N LEU A 112 -5.70 -4.20 -0.12
CA LEU A 112 -4.42 -3.58 0.26
C LEU A 112 -3.31 -3.86 -0.78
N TYR A 113 -3.22 -5.09 -1.28
CA TYR A 113 -2.22 -5.46 -2.29
C TYR A 113 -2.38 -4.66 -3.60
N MET A 114 -3.62 -4.46 -4.06
CA MET A 114 -3.87 -3.64 -5.25
C MET A 114 -3.42 -2.19 -5.03
N TYR A 115 -3.59 -1.65 -3.82
CA TYR A 115 -3.17 -0.29 -3.51
C TYR A 115 -1.65 -0.17 -3.50
N ILE A 116 -0.96 -1.16 -2.91
CA ILE A 116 0.50 -1.25 -2.95
C ILE A 116 0.99 -1.30 -4.40
N GLN A 117 0.38 -2.16 -5.22
CA GLN A 117 0.74 -2.30 -6.63
C GLN A 117 0.55 -0.99 -7.38
N ASN A 118 -0.62 -0.36 -7.26
CA ASN A 118 -0.91 0.94 -7.88
C ASN A 118 0.09 2.03 -7.49
N ILE A 119 0.50 2.07 -6.22
CA ILE A 119 1.44 3.07 -5.71
C ILE A 119 2.83 2.86 -6.29
N ILE A 120 3.30 1.62 -6.31
CA ILE A 120 4.62 1.30 -6.85
C ILE A 120 4.64 1.52 -8.37
N GLU A 121 3.58 1.15 -9.09
CA GLU A 121 3.44 1.44 -10.52
C GLU A 121 3.49 2.94 -10.79
N LYS A 122 2.73 3.75 -10.05
CA LYS A 122 2.81 5.22 -10.14
C LYS A 122 4.21 5.74 -9.88
N ALA A 123 4.88 5.22 -8.85
CA ALA A 123 6.23 5.64 -8.50
C ALA A 123 7.26 5.31 -9.60
N ASN A 124 7.12 4.17 -10.27
CA ASN A 124 7.98 3.78 -11.38
C ASN A 124 7.67 4.56 -12.66
N ILE A 125 6.40 4.85 -12.96
CA ILE A 125 5.99 5.70 -14.09
C ILE A 125 6.56 7.11 -13.93
N ALA A 126 6.45 7.70 -12.74
CA ALA A 126 6.98 9.03 -12.45
C ALA A 126 8.50 9.12 -12.65
N LYS A 127 9.23 8.01 -12.43
CA LYS A 127 10.67 7.91 -12.70
C LYS A 127 11.05 7.63 -14.16
N GLY A 128 10.08 7.53 -15.07
CA GLY A 128 10.34 7.31 -16.50
C GLY A 128 10.93 5.93 -16.82
N THR A 129 10.96 5.01 -15.86
CA THR A 129 11.43 3.64 -16.09
C THR A 129 10.40 2.89 -16.93
N LYS A 130 10.66 2.77 -18.24
CA LYS A 130 9.80 2.11 -19.26
C LYS A 130 9.63 0.59 -19.10
N VAL A 131 9.94 -0.01 -17.95
CA VAL A 131 10.04 -1.47 -17.78
C VAL A 131 9.21 -1.92 -16.59
N TYR A 132 7.89 -1.97 -16.73
CA TYR A 132 7.03 -2.68 -15.77
C TYR A 132 5.85 -3.34 -16.50
N GLU A 133 6.18 -4.25 -17.42
CA GLU A 133 5.17 -5.14 -18.04
C GLU A 133 4.97 -6.46 -17.27
N HIS A 134 5.69 -6.67 -16.15
CA HIS A 134 5.58 -7.87 -15.33
C HIS A 134 5.54 -7.46 -13.86
N GLY A 135 4.44 -7.79 -13.17
CA GLY A 135 4.05 -7.23 -11.88
C GLY A 135 5.10 -7.28 -10.76
N ILE A 136 4.85 -6.51 -9.70
CA ILE A 136 5.75 -6.38 -8.55
C ILE A 136 5.81 -7.72 -7.81
N SER A 137 7.02 -8.21 -7.55
CA SER A 137 7.21 -9.46 -6.80
C SER A 137 6.83 -9.30 -5.33
N ALA A 138 6.34 -10.38 -4.72
CA ALA A 138 6.09 -10.43 -3.27
C ALA A 138 7.36 -10.06 -2.46
N GLY A 139 8.55 -10.43 -2.95
CA GLY A 139 9.80 -10.02 -2.34
C GLY A 139 9.97 -8.51 -2.28
N ARG A 140 9.71 -7.82 -3.40
CA ARG A 140 9.81 -6.36 -3.45
C ARG A 140 8.76 -5.68 -2.57
N VAL A 141 7.53 -6.19 -2.54
CA VAL A 141 6.48 -5.68 -1.64
C VAL A 141 6.87 -5.88 -0.18
N SER A 142 7.41 -7.05 0.19
CA SER A 142 7.83 -7.34 1.57
C SER A 142 8.96 -6.40 2.02
N GLU A 143 9.90 -6.14 1.13
CA GLU A 143 10.98 -5.18 1.35
C GLU A 143 10.42 -3.78 1.58
N ILE A 144 9.47 -3.33 0.75
CA ILE A 144 8.83 -2.03 0.89
C ILE A 144 8.03 -1.93 2.19
N LEU A 145 7.23 -2.91 2.52
CA LEU A 145 6.38 -2.91 3.72
C LEU A 145 7.15 -3.17 5.02
N GLY A 146 8.40 -3.65 4.93
CA GLY A 146 9.19 -4.01 6.10
C GLY A 146 8.60 -5.18 6.89
N ILE A 147 7.88 -6.06 6.20
CA ILE A 147 7.33 -7.29 6.74
C ILE A 147 8.03 -8.49 6.09
N SER A 148 7.95 -9.66 6.69
CA SER A 148 8.49 -10.86 6.04
C SER A 148 7.69 -11.21 4.79
N GLN A 149 8.33 -11.88 3.82
CA GLN A 149 7.60 -12.44 2.68
C GLN A 149 6.51 -13.40 3.13
N TRP A 150 6.71 -14.11 4.25
CA TRP A 150 5.71 -15.02 4.80
C TRP A 150 4.48 -14.28 5.33
N ASP A 151 4.67 -13.18 6.08
CA ASP A 151 3.57 -12.31 6.52
C ASP A 151 2.83 -11.74 5.31
N LEU A 152 3.57 -11.29 4.29
CA LEU A 152 2.97 -10.81 3.06
C LEU A 152 2.18 -11.90 2.32
N MET A 153 2.71 -13.11 2.21
CA MET A 153 2.01 -14.21 1.54
C MET A 153 0.78 -14.66 2.33
N SER A 154 0.82 -14.57 3.67
CA SER A 154 -0.37 -14.72 4.50
C SER A 154 -1.41 -13.64 4.21
N PHE A 155 -0.96 -12.41 3.97
CA PHE A 155 -1.84 -11.32 3.54
C PHE A 155 -2.45 -11.60 2.16
N ILE A 156 -1.64 -11.94 1.16
CA ILE A 156 -2.11 -12.19 -0.22
C ILE A 156 -3.02 -13.42 -0.28
N GLY A 157 -2.70 -14.51 0.42
CA GLY A 157 -3.49 -15.75 0.37
C GLY A 157 -4.91 -15.62 0.93
N LYS A 158 -5.19 -14.61 1.76
CA LYS A 158 -6.54 -14.28 2.24
C LYS A 158 -7.31 -13.36 1.30
N THR A 159 -6.60 -12.63 0.45
CA THR A 159 -7.22 -11.80 -0.57
C THR A 159 -7.61 -12.72 -1.74
N ARG A 160 -8.86 -12.68 -2.18
CA ARG A 160 -9.31 -13.37 -3.41
C ARG A 160 -8.66 -12.82 -4.69
N ILE A 161 -7.52 -12.14 -4.63
CA ILE A 161 -6.83 -11.57 -5.79
C ILE A 161 -6.34 -12.67 -6.74
N ALA A 162 -6.06 -13.88 -6.24
CA ALA A 162 -5.82 -15.05 -7.08
C ALA A 162 -7.10 -15.63 -7.71
N ASP A 163 -8.27 -15.32 -7.15
CA ASP A 163 -9.60 -15.81 -7.57
C ASP A 163 -10.42 -14.75 -8.34
N GLU A 164 -9.99 -13.48 -8.37
CA GLU A 164 -10.48 -12.50 -9.33
C GLU A 164 -9.98 -12.96 -10.71
N GLU A 165 -10.82 -13.74 -11.38
CA GLU A 165 -10.66 -14.19 -12.76
C GLU A 165 -10.39 -12.98 -13.68
N GLY A 166 -9.13 -12.58 -13.78
CA GLY A 166 -8.64 -11.83 -14.90
C GLY A 166 -8.74 -12.73 -16.10
N LEU A 167 -9.89 -12.68 -16.81
CA LEU A 167 -10.19 -13.29 -18.11
C LEU A 167 -9.14 -14.33 -18.48
N THR A 168 -9.20 -15.52 -17.85
CA THR A 168 -8.37 -16.64 -18.27
C THR A 168 -8.58 -16.75 -19.78
N PRO A 169 -7.52 -16.66 -20.61
CA PRO A 169 -7.70 -16.85 -22.03
C PRO A 169 -8.43 -18.18 -22.18
N ASP A 170 -9.54 -18.15 -22.92
CA ASP A 170 -10.36 -19.33 -23.25
C ASP A 170 -9.43 -20.54 -23.43
N ILE A 171 -9.79 -21.69 -22.86
CA ILE A 171 -9.01 -22.93 -22.95
C ILE A 171 -8.52 -23.16 -24.39
N SER A 172 -9.30 -22.75 -25.39
CA SER A 172 -8.95 -22.75 -26.81
C SER A 172 -7.74 -21.86 -27.17
N LYS A 173 -7.64 -20.66 -26.59
CA LYS A 173 -6.49 -19.75 -26.73
C LYS A 173 -5.24 -20.31 -26.04
N ARG A 174 -5.40 -20.94 -24.87
CA ARG A 174 -4.28 -21.59 -24.16
C ARG A 174 -3.75 -22.80 -24.92
N LEU A 175 -4.65 -23.64 -25.43
CA LEU A 175 -4.30 -24.82 -26.20
C LEU A 175 -3.63 -24.45 -27.52
N SER A 176 -4.14 -23.43 -28.22
CA SER A 176 -3.52 -22.96 -29.48
C SER A 176 -2.16 -22.31 -29.26
N PHE A 177 -1.95 -21.58 -28.17
CA PHE A 177 -0.63 -21.08 -27.79
C PHE A 177 0.36 -22.22 -27.52
N ALA A 178 -0.03 -23.21 -26.71
CA ALA A 178 0.81 -24.38 -26.41
C ALA A 178 1.15 -25.17 -27.68
N LYS A 179 0.16 -25.41 -28.54
CA LYS A 179 0.35 -26.05 -29.86
C LYS A 179 1.35 -25.31 -30.74
N LYS A 180 1.26 -23.98 -30.81
CA LYS A 180 2.23 -23.15 -31.54
C LYS A 180 3.63 -23.21 -30.91
N LEU A 181 3.72 -23.17 -29.58
CA LEU A 181 4.98 -23.19 -28.86
C LEU A 181 5.74 -24.50 -29.06
N PHE A 182 5.02 -25.63 -29.00
CA PHE A 182 5.60 -26.96 -29.18
C PHE A 182 5.54 -27.49 -30.62
N LYS A 183 5.08 -26.66 -31.57
CA LYS A 183 4.90 -27.01 -33.00
C LYS A 183 4.09 -28.29 -33.21
N VAL A 184 3.11 -28.54 -32.34
CA VAL A 184 2.18 -29.65 -32.46
C VAL A 184 0.90 -29.09 -33.06
N THR A 185 0.61 -29.41 -34.33
CA THR A 185 -0.57 -28.93 -35.04
C THR A 185 -1.87 -29.45 -34.41
#